data_AF-A0A2T2X987-F1
#
_entry.id   AF-A0A2T2X987-F1
#
_cell.length_a   1.000
_cell.length_b   1.000
_cell.length_c   1.000
_cell.angle_alpha   90.00
_cell.angle_beta   90.00
_cell.angle_gamma   90.00
#
_symmetry.space_group_name_H-M   'P 1'
#
loop_
_entity.id
_entity.type
_entity.pdbx_description
1 polymer ?
#
loop_
_entity_poly.entity_id
_entity_poly.type
_entity_poly.pdbx_seq_one_letter_code
_entity_poly.pdbx_strand_id
1 'polypeptide(L)'
;MAIRVDASSDTRWIQVVVQNSHSPETSSETVVAIDRDAMEGVLHEDPRPPEILLDIIAERAVRRMPVANGKDGMRLITTYNLSLVWPK
;
A
#
# COMPACT_ATOMS: atom_id res chain seq x y z
N MET A 1 -14.30 -5.61 6.11
CA MET A 1 -13.41 -5.32 4.96
C MET A 1 -12.95 -6.66 4.42
N ALA A 2 -13.24 -7.01 3.17
CA ALA A 2 -12.88 -8.31 2.59
C ALA A 2 -11.73 -8.09 1.60
N ILE A 3 -10.56 -8.63 1.89
CA ILE A 3 -9.41 -8.61 0.99
C ILE A 3 -9.72 -9.60 -0.14
N ARG A 4 -9.96 -9.09 -1.35
CA ARG A 4 -10.04 -9.91 -2.56
C ARG A 4 -8.62 -10.06 -3.11
N VAL A 5 -8.01 -11.22 -2.90
CA VAL A 5 -6.73 -11.56 -3.53
C VAL A 5 -7.04 -12.09 -4.93
N ASP A 6 -6.99 -11.22 -5.93
CA ASP A 6 -7.07 -11.63 -7.33
C ASP A 6 -5.67 -12.13 -7.75
N ALA A 7 -5.57 -13.42 -8.11
CA ALA A 7 -4.32 -14.06 -8.50
C ALA A 7 -3.95 -13.65 -9.93
N SER A 8 -3.60 -12.38 -10.13
CA SER A 8 -2.92 -11.92 -11.34
C SER A 8 -1.53 -12.55 -11.39
N SER A 9 -1.10 -12.93 -12.59
CA SER A 9 0.14 -13.65 -12.92
C SER A 9 1.45 -12.96 -12.54
N ASP A 10 1.39 -11.83 -11.83
CA ASP A 10 2.53 -11.11 -11.29
C ASP A 10 2.39 -11.05 -9.76
N THR A 11 2.73 -12.16 -9.10
CA THR A 11 2.57 -12.35 -7.64
C THR A 11 3.41 -11.39 -6.82
N ARG A 12 4.29 -10.60 -7.44
CA ARG A 12 5.22 -9.68 -6.78
C ARG A 12 4.53 -8.57 -5.98
N TRP A 13 3.33 -8.18 -6.38
CA TRP A 13 2.64 -7.01 -5.81
C TRP A 13 1.44 -7.40 -4.97
N ILE A 14 1.35 -6.83 -3.76
CA ILE A 14 0.18 -6.89 -2.89
C ILE A 14 -0.62 -5.61 -3.12
N GLN A 15 -1.83 -5.72 -3.66
CA GLN A 15 -2.68 -4.56 -3.93
C GLN A 15 -3.65 -4.31 -2.77
N VAL A 16 -3.67 -3.07 -2.30
CA VAL A 16 -4.55 -2.58 -1.24
C VAL A 16 -5.35 -1.40 -1.79
N VAL A 17 -6.68 -1.50 -1.73
CA VAL A 17 -7.58 -0.42 -2.10
C VAL A 17 -7.85 0.43 -0.86
N VAL A 18 -7.44 1.70 -0.90
CA VAL A 18 -7.66 2.66 0.18
C VAL A 18 -8.81 3.57 -0.21
N GLN A 19 -9.88 3.53 0.59
CA GLN A 19 -11.00 4.45 0.47
C GLN A 19 -10.66 5.75 1.20
N ASN A 20 -10.71 6.87 0.48
CA ASN A 20 -10.39 8.16 1.05
C ASN A 20 -11.62 8.77 1.72
N SER A 21 -11.76 8.60 3.03
CA SER A 21 -12.93 9.04 3.80
C SER A 21 -13.03 10.56 4.02
N HIS A 22 -12.05 11.35 3.52
CA HIS A 22 -11.93 12.79 3.80
C HIS A 22 -12.46 13.72 2.70
N SER A 23 -12.94 13.22 1.56
CA SER A 23 -13.61 14.07 0.57
C SER A 23 -14.82 13.35 -0.03
N PRO A 24 -16.05 13.72 0.40
CA PRO A 24 -17.29 13.11 -0.09
C PRO A 24 -17.54 13.33 -1.59
N GLU A 25 -16.88 14.33 -2.20
CA GLU A 25 -17.12 14.75 -3.58
C GLU A 25 -16.20 14.04 -4.60
N THR A 26 -15.16 13.36 -4.12
CA THR A 26 -14.24 12.56 -4.93
C THR A 26 -13.98 11.25 -4.19
N SER A 27 -14.93 10.33 -4.28
CA SER A 27 -14.75 8.90 -3.94
C SER A 27 -13.78 8.23 -4.91
N SER A 28 -12.57 8.78 -5.05
CA SER A 28 -11.51 8.20 -5.86
C SER A 28 -10.83 7.12 -5.01
N GLU A 29 -11.28 5.88 -5.21
CA GLU A 29 -10.57 4.70 -4.69
C GLU A 29 -9.10 4.79 -5.12
N THR A 30 -8.21 4.77 -4.14
CA THR A 30 -6.77 4.84 -4.42
C THR A 30 -6.18 3.46 -4.26
N VAL A 31 -5.55 2.96 -5.33
CA VAL A 31 -4.84 1.68 -5.29
C VAL A 31 -3.40 1.91 -4.86
N VAL A 32 -2.98 1.20 -3.81
CA VAL A 32 -1.60 1.10 -3.37
C VAL A 32 -1.12 -0.33 -3.65
N ALA A 33 -0.03 -0.48 -4.40
CA ALA A 33 0.60 -1.77 -4.62
C ALA A 33 1.93 -1.82 -3.87
N ILE A 34 2.11 -2.85 -3.05
CA ILE A 34 3.28 -3.03 -2.18
C ILE A 34 4.07 -4.23 -2.69
N ASP A 35 5.36 -4.02 -2.96
CA ASP A 35 6.28 -5.10 -3.31
C ASP A 35 6.41 -6.07 -2.13
N ARG A 36 6.27 -7.37 -2.39
CA ARG A 36 6.43 -8.41 -1.36
C ARG A 36 7.76 -8.31 -0.62
N ASP A 37 8.86 -8.04 -1.32
CA ASP A 37 10.19 -7.94 -0.69
C ASP A 37 10.23 -6.78 0.32
N ALA A 38 9.52 -5.67 0.02
CA ALA A 38 9.38 -4.56 0.95
C ALA A 38 8.52 -4.94 2.16
N MET A 39 7.45 -5.71 1.93
CA MET A 39 6.56 -6.18 3.00
C MET A 39 7.27 -7.17 3.93
N GLU A 40 8.08 -8.09 3.40
CA GLU A 40 8.87 -9.03 4.19
C GLU A 40 9.85 -8.28 5.12
N GLY A 41 10.48 -7.21 4.62
CA GLY A 41 11.32 -6.34 5.45
C GLY A 41 10.58 -5.77 6.67
N VAL A 42 9.33 -5.31 6.48
CA VAL A 42 8.50 -4.79 7.58
C VAL A 42 8.10 -5.90 8.55
N LEU A 43 7.72 -7.07 8.05
CA LEU A 43 7.32 -8.21 8.89
C LEU A 43 8.45 -8.75 9.77
N HIS A 44 9.70 -8.59 9.34
CA HIS A 44 10.86 -8.94 10.17
C HIS A 44 11.11 -7.92 11.29
N GLU A 45 10.74 -6.66 11.10
CA GLU A 45 10.96 -5.59 12.07
C GLU A 45 9.81 -5.43 13.07
N ASP A 46 8.58 -5.75 12.67
CA ASP A 46 7.37 -5.50 13.45
C ASP A 46 6.51 -6.77 13.63
N PRO A 47 6.20 -7.18 14.89
CA PRO A 47 5.47 -8.42 15.16
C PRO A 47 3.95 -8.30 14.97
N ARG A 48 3.42 -7.14 14.56
CA ARG A 48 1.97 -6.96 14.36
C ARG A 48 1.46 -7.83 13.20
N PRO A 49 0.16 -8.16 13.20
CA PRO A 49 -0.47 -8.88 12.09
C PRO A 49 -0.22 -8.21 10.73
N PRO A 50 0.07 -8.98 9.67
CA PRO A 50 0.33 -8.46 8.33
C PRO A 50 -0.79 -7.55 7.81
N GLU A 51 -2.04 -7.84 8.15
CA GLU A 51 -3.20 -7.06 7.75
C GLU A 51 -3.13 -5.62 8.29
N ILE A 52 -2.74 -5.47 9.56
CA ILE A 52 -2.60 -4.16 10.21
C ILE A 52 -1.43 -3.39 9.58
N LEU A 53 -0.34 -4.07 9.26
CA LEU A 53 0.84 -3.45 8.64
C LEU A 53 0.53 -2.95 7.23
N LEU A 54 -0.21 -3.75 6.43
CA LEU A 54 -0.66 -3.36 5.09
C LEU A 54 -1.52 -2.10 5.13
N ASP A 55 -2.50 -2.04 6.04
CA ASP A 55 -3.37 -0.87 6.18
C ASP A 55 -2.56 0.38 6.57
N ILE A 56 -1.65 0.27 7.53
CA ILE A 56 -0.80 1.40 7.96
C ILE A 56 0.07 1.90 6.80
N ILE A 57 0.72 0.99 6.07
CA ILE A 57 1.58 1.35 4.95
C ILE A 57 0.75 2.01 3.85
N ALA A 58 -0.41 1.45 3.51
CA ALA A 58 -1.27 1.97 2.46
C ALA A 58 -1.84 3.35 2.81
N GLU A 59 -2.33 3.55 4.03
CA GLU A 59 -2.81 4.86 4.49
C GLU A 59 -1.69 5.92 4.49
N ARG A 60 -0.50 5.55 4.97
CA ARG A 60 0.66 6.46 4.96
C ARG A 60 1.12 6.76 3.54
N ALA A 61 1.04 5.81 2.61
CA ALA A 61 1.33 6.03 1.20
C ALA A 61 0.40 7.09 0.60
N VAL A 62 -0.91 6.99 0.85
CA VAL A 62 -1.86 8.00 0.38
C VAL A 62 -1.54 9.39 0.93
N ARG A 63 -1.19 9.48 2.23
CA ARG A 63 -0.91 10.77 2.89
C ARG A 63 0.44 11.39 2.51
N ARG A 64 1.49 10.58 2.38
CA ARG A 64 2.87 11.06 2.18
C ARG A 64 3.31 11.08 0.73
N MET A 65 2.61 10.37 -0.14
CA MET A 65 2.87 10.34 -1.59
C MET A 65 1.65 10.91 -2.31
N PRO A 66 1.48 12.25 -2.41
CA PRO A 66 0.30 12.84 -3.03
C PRO A 66 0.21 12.56 -4.54
N VAL A 67 1.36 12.36 -5.19
CA VAL A 67 1.45 12.02 -6.62
C VAL A 67 1.68 10.51 -6.77
N ALA A 68 0.85 9.87 -7.58
CA ALA A 68 1.01 8.47 -7.94
C ALA A 68 2.33 8.24 -8.71
N ASN A 69 3.06 7.19 -8.36
CA ASN A 69 4.35 6.82 -8.95
C ASN A 69 4.30 5.51 -9.76
N GLY A 70 3.11 4.96 -9.98
CA GLY A 70 2.87 3.80 -10.83
C GLY A 70 1.95 4.11 -12.01
N LYS A 71 1.67 3.07 -12.81
CA LYS A 71 0.71 3.15 -13.92
C LYS A 71 -0.72 3.34 -13.37
N ASP A 72 -1.64 3.84 -14.19
CA ASP A 72 -3.07 3.92 -13.84
C ASP A 72 -3.38 4.68 -12.53
N GLY A 73 -2.50 5.60 -12.12
CA GLY A 73 -2.67 6.37 -10.88
C GLY A 73 -2.38 5.59 -9.59
N MET A 74 -1.77 4.40 -9.68
CA MET A 74 -1.43 3.60 -8.50
C MET A 74 -0.20 4.14 -7.77
N ARG A 75 -0.16 3.93 -6.46
CA ARG A 75 1.03 4.19 -5.64
C ARG A 75 1.80 2.89 -5.44
N LEU A 76 3.05 2.87 -5.89
CA LEU A 76 3.95 1.74 -5.74
C LEU A 76 4.83 1.93 -4.52
N ILE A 77 4.75 1.00 -3.56
CA ILE A 77 5.68 0.86 -2.45
C ILE A 77 6.66 -0.25 -2.78
N THR A 78 7.94 0.08 -2.76
CA THR A 78 9.08 -0.76 -3.08
C THR A 78 10.10 -0.63 -1.96
N THR A 79 11.14 -1.46 -1.97
CA THR A 79 12.25 -1.35 -1.02
C THR A 79 12.94 0.02 -1.06
N TYR A 80 12.94 0.70 -2.22
CA TYR A 80 13.58 2.02 -2.40
C TYR A 80 12.83 3.17 -1.72
N ASN A 81 11.51 3.11 -1.65
CA ASN A 81 10.67 4.18 -1.14
C ASN A 81 9.85 3.78 0.10
N LEU A 82 10.06 2.56 0.62
CA LEU A 82 9.46 2.09 1.85
C LEU A 82 9.71 3.06 3.01
N SER A 83 10.90 3.65 3.09
CA SER A 83 11.28 4.61 4.14
C SER A 83 10.39 5.87 4.17
N LEU A 84 9.71 6.21 3.07
CA LEU A 84 8.78 7.35 3.04
C LEU A 84 7.54 7.08 3.89
N VAL A 85 7.09 5.83 3.96
CA VAL A 85 5.85 5.40 4.64
C VAL A 85 6.13 4.58 5.90
N TRP A 86 7.31 3.98 5.99
CA TRP A 86 7.81 3.20 7.10
C TRP A 86 9.22 3.68 7.49
N PRO A 87 9.31 4.85 8.14
CA PRO A 87 10.59 5.33 8.65
C PRO A 87 11.08 4.40 9.76
N LYS A 88 12.40 4.17 9.81
CA LYS A 88 13.07 3.46 10.91
C LYS A 88 12.82 4.14 12.26
#